data_AF-A0A3E0WX36-F1
#
_entry.id   AF-A0A3E0WX36-F1
#
_cell.length_a   1.000
_cell.length_b   1.000
_cell.length_c   1.000
_cell.angle_alpha   90.00
_cell.angle_beta   90.00
_cell.angle_gamma   90.00
#
_symmetry.space_group_name_H-M   'P 1'
#
loop_
_entity.id
_entity.type
_entity.pdbx_description
1 polymer ?
#
loop_
_entity_poly.entity_id
_entity_poly.type
_entity_poly.pdbx_seq_one_letter_code
_entity_poly.pdbx_strand_id
1 'polypeptide(L)'
;MRLLFVCTGNTCRSPMAEALVKHKIPEVEVQSAGIFAANDQQANPKTIEVLKQKQIKMNHLSQPVTKDLLHWADVVLTMTTQHKQSLIMSFPQFQDKYFTLKEYVLEADKEVWEKLKKAYADYEEKRSIFIQKHQHKLDNSLLNQRIQEHLAEDMVNIRRLEANLINYDISDPFGGDLRTYQDTLDELDKYIDLLRKKLTK
;
A
#
# COMPACT_ATOMS: atom_id res chain seq x y z
N MET A 1 -11.89 -2.25 -17.32
CA MET A 1 -10.76 -1.91 -16.42
C MET A 1 -10.44 -3.13 -15.58
N ARG A 2 -9.17 -3.45 -15.41
CA ARG A 2 -8.67 -4.66 -14.73
C ARG A 2 -7.93 -4.28 -13.45
N LEU A 3 -8.43 -4.77 -12.32
CA LEU A 3 -7.86 -4.54 -10.99
C LEU A 3 -7.22 -5.82 -10.43
N LEU A 4 -6.02 -5.68 -9.88
CA LEU A 4 -5.34 -6.76 -9.15
C LEU A 4 -5.12 -6.36 -7.69
N PHE A 5 -5.73 -7.09 -6.75
CA PHE A 5 -5.50 -6.88 -5.32
C PHE A 5 -4.37 -7.77 -4.80
N VAL A 6 -3.43 -7.20 -4.05
CA VAL A 6 -2.24 -7.93 -3.57
C VAL A 6 -2.06 -7.84 -2.06
N CYS A 7 -1.87 -8.98 -1.41
CA CYS A 7 -1.42 -9.09 -0.01
C CYS A 7 -0.27 -10.12 0.12
N THR A 8 0.01 -10.61 1.33
CA THR A 8 1.06 -11.63 1.56
C THR A 8 0.68 -12.99 0.97
N GLY A 9 -0.31 -13.65 1.58
CA GLY A 9 -0.63 -15.06 1.29
C GLY A 9 -1.85 -15.28 0.40
N ASN A 10 -2.55 -14.21 -0.01
CA ASN A 10 -3.78 -14.30 -0.81
C ASN A 10 -4.89 -15.18 -0.21
N THR A 11 -5.05 -15.13 1.12
CA THR A 11 -6.08 -15.90 1.84
C THR A 11 -7.01 -15.06 2.70
N CYS A 12 -6.63 -13.81 3.03
CA CYS A 12 -7.39 -12.95 3.95
C CYS A 12 -7.85 -11.66 3.27
N ARG A 13 -7.01 -10.60 3.30
CA ARG A 13 -7.37 -9.24 2.83
C ARG A 13 -7.65 -9.12 1.33
N SER A 14 -6.75 -9.62 0.46
CA SER A 14 -6.95 -9.45 -0.99
C SER A 14 -8.15 -10.24 -1.56
N PRO A 15 -8.47 -11.46 -1.07
CA PRO A 15 -9.72 -12.14 -1.45
C PRO A 15 -10.98 -11.41 -0.98
N MET A 16 -10.97 -10.80 0.22
CA MET A 16 -12.08 -9.95 0.67
C MET A 16 -12.30 -8.78 -0.29
N ALA A 17 -11.22 -8.07 -0.65
CA ALA A 17 -11.29 -6.94 -1.57
C ALA A 17 -11.83 -7.35 -2.94
N GLU A 18 -11.34 -8.45 -3.50
CA GLU A 18 -11.85 -9.02 -4.76
C GLU A 18 -13.35 -9.32 -4.70
N ALA A 19 -13.79 -10.02 -3.64
CA ALA A 19 -15.21 -10.36 -3.47
C ALA A 19 -16.10 -9.11 -3.33
N LEU A 20 -15.64 -8.09 -2.60
CA LEU A 20 -16.33 -6.81 -2.46
C LEU A 20 -16.45 -6.08 -3.81
N VAL A 21 -15.38 -6.02 -4.60
CA VAL A 21 -15.43 -5.39 -5.93
C VAL A 21 -16.36 -6.15 -6.87
N LYS A 22 -16.26 -7.48 -6.95
CA LYS A 22 -17.18 -8.30 -7.76
C LYS A 22 -18.65 -8.06 -7.40
N HIS A 23 -18.93 -7.84 -6.11
CA HIS A 23 -20.27 -7.58 -5.63
C HIS A 23 -20.76 -6.15 -5.93
N LYS A 24 -19.89 -5.14 -5.77
CA LYS A 24 -20.27 -3.71 -5.82
C LYS A 24 -20.05 -3.03 -7.17
N ILE A 25 -19.16 -3.58 -8.01
CA ILE A 25 -18.68 -2.98 -9.26
C ILE A 25 -18.54 -4.10 -10.33
N PRO A 26 -19.65 -4.75 -10.74
CA PRO A 26 -19.61 -5.93 -11.62
C PRO A 26 -19.00 -5.66 -13.01
N GLU A 27 -18.92 -4.40 -13.43
CA GLU A 27 -18.29 -3.96 -14.68
C GLU A 27 -16.75 -3.97 -14.65
N VAL A 28 -16.14 -4.08 -13.46
CA VAL A 28 -14.69 -4.15 -13.30
C VAL A 28 -14.25 -5.60 -13.22
N GLU A 29 -13.33 -5.96 -14.10
CA GLU A 29 -12.63 -7.23 -14.01
C GLU A 29 -11.64 -7.17 -12.84
N VAL A 30 -11.76 -8.11 -11.91
CA VAL A 30 -10.96 -8.10 -10.68
C VAL A 30 -10.43 -9.49 -10.35
N GLN A 31 -9.16 -9.53 -9.96
CA GLN A 31 -8.48 -10.70 -9.44
C GLN A 31 -7.69 -10.32 -8.17
N SER A 32 -7.31 -11.32 -7.38
CA SER A 32 -6.38 -11.15 -6.27
C SER A 32 -5.21 -12.12 -6.36
N ALA A 33 -4.08 -11.72 -5.77
CA ALA A 33 -2.86 -12.52 -5.69
C ALA A 33 -2.08 -12.22 -4.40
N GLY A 34 -1.00 -12.97 -4.18
CA GLY A 34 -0.13 -12.80 -3.02
C GLY A 34 1.36 -12.84 -3.36
N ILE A 35 2.15 -12.03 -2.68
CA ILE A 35 3.61 -11.94 -2.91
C ILE A 35 4.31 -13.23 -2.45
N PHE A 36 3.75 -13.90 -1.45
CA PHE A 36 4.23 -15.17 -0.91
C PHE A 36 3.07 -16.19 -0.80
N ALA A 37 2.21 -16.23 -1.81
CA ALA A 37 1.10 -17.18 -1.85
C ALA A 37 1.52 -18.52 -2.48
N ALA A 38 1.00 -19.62 -1.94
CA ALA A 38 0.95 -20.89 -2.63
C ALA A 38 -0.25 -20.92 -3.60
N ASN A 39 -0.25 -21.85 -4.55
CA ASN A 39 -1.41 -22.08 -5.41
C ASN A 39 -2.50 -22.86 -4.68
N ASP A 40 -3.75 -22.63 -5.08
CA ASP A 40 -4.92 -23.46 -4.80
C ASP A 40 -5.29 -23.61 -3.32
N GLN A 41 -4.88 -22.67 -2.46
CA GLN A 41 -5.36 -22.62 -1.09
C GLN A 41 -6.70 -21.89 -1.03
N GLN A 42 -7.62 -22.43 -0.25
CA GLN A 42 -8.86 -21.72 0.05
C GLN A 42 -8.59 -20.44 0.84
N ALA A 43 -9.50 -19.47 0.72
CA ALA A 43 -9.50 -18.34 1.62
C ALA A 43 -9.61 -18.79 3.08
N ASN A 44 -9.08 -17.99 4.00
CA ASN A 44 -9.14 -18.28 5.43
C ASN A 44 -10.61 -18.50 5.85
N PRO A 45 -10.92 -19.52 6.68
CA PRO A 45 -12.29 -19.80 7.10
C PRO A 45 -13.03 -18.57 7.67
N LYS A 46 -12.33 -17.73 8.45
CA LYS A 46 -12.90 -16.49 9.01
C LYS A 46 -13.22 -15.47 7.91
N THR A 47 -12.43 -15.44 6.84
CA THR A 47 -12.71 -14.59 5.66
C THR A 47 -13.99 -15.04 4.94
N ILE A 48 -14.15 -16.35 4.75
CA ILE A 48 -15.37 -16.93 4.17
C ILE A 48 -16.57 -16.60 5.07
N GLU A 49 -16.41 -16.73 6.38
CA GLU A 49 -17.47 -16.49 7.36
C GLU A 49 -17.96 -15.03 7.36
N VAL A 50 -17.06 -14.05 7.45
CA VAL A 50 -17.47 -12.62 7.46
C VAL A 50 -18.11 -12.18 6.13
N LEU A 51 -17.63 -12.71 4.99
CA LEU A 51 -18.24 -12.44 3.69
C LEU A 51 -19.64 -13.07 3.59
N LYS A 52 -19.81 -14.30 4.10
CA LYS A 52 -21.11 -14.98 4.16
C LYS A 52 -22.10 -14.21 5.02
N GLN A 53 -21.67 -13.62 6.13
CA GLN A 53 -22.52 -12.76 6.98
C GLN A 53 -23.04 -11.52 6.22
N LYS A 54 -22.25 -10.98 5.29
CA LYS A 54 -22.67 -9.93 4.34
C LYS A 54 -23.41 -10.46 3.10
N GLN A 55 -23.72 -11.75 3.03
CA GLN A 55 -24.35 -12.42 1.88
C GLN A 55 -23.52 -12.32 0.58
N ILE A 56 -22.21 -12.11 0.71
CA ILE A 56 -21.29 -12.06 -0.42
C ILE A 56 -20.72 -13.45 -0.64
N LYS A 57 -21.01 -14.02 -1.81
CA LYS A 57 -20.45 -15.30 -2.23
C LYS A 57 -19.03 -15.10 -2.75
N MET A 58 -18.13 -15.98 -2.37
CA MET A 58 -16.76 -16.00 -2.85
C MET A 58 -16.39 -17.44 -3.21
N ASN A 59 -15.84 -17.60 -4.41
CA ASN A 59 -15.12 -18.80 -4.81
C ASN A 59 -13.70 -18.38 -5.11
N HIS A 60 -12.78 -18.68 -4.19
CA HIS A 60 -11.41 -18.18 -4.19
C HIS A 60 -10.42 -19.32 -4.05
N LEU A 61 -9.39 -19.28 -4.88
CA LEU A 61 -8.19 -20.09 -4.78
C LEU A 61 -6.99 -19.16 -4.83
N SER A 62 -6.07 -19.31 -3.89
CA SER A 62 -4.90 -18.46 -3.80
C SER A 62 -3.98 -18.66 -5.00
N GLN A 63 -3.34 -17.57 -5.43
CA GLN A 63 -2.33 -17.59 -6.48
C GLN A 63 -1.19 -16.61 -6.18
N PRO A 64 0.06 -16.93 -6.56
CA PRO A 64 1.18 -16.01 -6.44
C PRO A 64 1.06 -14.88 -7.45
N VAL A 65 1.69 -13.74 -7.14
CA VAL A 65 1.87 -12.68 -8.13
C VAL A 65 2.81 -13.16 -9.23
N THR A 66 2.37 -13.06 -10.48
CA THR A 66 3.15 -13.41 -11.67
C THR A 66 3.24 -12.23 -12.63
N LYS A 67 4.23 -12.25 -13.54
CA LYS A 67 4.33 -11.22 -14.59
C LYS A 67 3.08 -11.17 -15.46
N ASP A 68 2.44 -12.30 -15.73
CA ASP A 68 1.23 -12.34 -16.57
C ASP A 68 0.06 -11.63 -15.90
N LEU A 69 -0.13 -11.82 -14.58
CA LEU A 69 -1.11 -11.07 -13.80
C LEU A 69 -0.82 -9.56 -13.82
N LEU A 70 0.46 -9.17 -13.74
CA LEU A 70 0.87 -7.77 -13.77
C LEU A 70 0.70 -7.13 -15.17
N HIS A 71 0.85 -7.90 -16.24
CA HIS A 71 0.52 -7.45 -17.59
C HIS A 71 -1.00 -7.33 -17.80
N TRP A 72 -1.76 -8.28 -17.23
CA TRP A 72 -3.22 -8.25 -17.27
C TRP A 72 -3.79 -7.06 -16.50
N ALA A 73 -3.21 -6.70 -15.36
CA ALA A 73 -3.72 -5.61 -14.54
C ALA A 73 -3.49 -4.22 -15.18
N ASP A 74 -4.52 -3.39 -15.17
CA ASP A 74 -4.40 -1.96 -15.49
C ASP A 74 -3.91 -1.19 -14.24
N VAL A 75 -4.43 -1.57 -13.06
CA VAL A 75 -4.02 -1.03 -11.75
C VAL A 75 -3.83 -2.18 -10.74
N VAL A 76 -2.76 -2.11 -9.95
CA VAL A 76 -2.47 -3.06 -8.87
C VAL A 76 -2.64 -2.35 -7.53
N LEU A 77 -3.57 -2.86 -6.72
CA LEU A 77 -3.95 -2.31 -5.42
C LEU A 77 -3.46 -3.20 -4.28
N THR A 78 -2.41 -2.75 -3.59
CA THR A 78 -1.82 -3.49 -2.48
C THR A 78 -2.52 -3.17 -1.16
N MET A 79 -2.49 -4.14 -0.23
CA MET A 79 -3.07 -3.93 1.11
C MET A 79 -2.19 -3.07 2.01
N THR A 80 -0.89 -2.97 1.73
CA THR A 80 0.06 -2.19 2.54
C THR A 80 1.15 -1.59 1.66
N THR A 81 1.81 -0.56 2.19
CA THR A 81 3.02 0.05 1.64
C THR A 81 4.15 -0.97 1.51
N GLN A 82 4.30 -1.87 2.49
CA GLN A 82 5.29 -2.94 2.43
C GLN A 82 5.04 -3.91 1.26
N HIS A 83 3.79 -4.29 0.99
CA HIS A 83 3.45 -5.10 -0.18
C HIS A 83 3.82 -4.37 -1.49
N LYS A 84 3.52 -3.07 -1.56
CA LYS A 84 3.90 -2.23 -2.72
C LYS A 84 5.41 -2.21 -2.92
N GLN A 85 6.18 -1.98 -1.86
CA GLN A 85 7.65 -2.00 -1.92
C GLN A 85 8.19 -3.35 -2.39
N SER A 86 7.67 -4.46 -1.86
CA SER A 86 8.08 -5.81 -2.30
C SER A 86 7.81 -6.08 -3.78
N LEU A 87 6.69 -5.56 -4.32
CA LEU A 87 6.42 -5.63 -5.75
C LEU A 87 7.39 -4.77 -6.56
N ILE A 88 7.71 -3.55 -6.12
CA ILE A 88 8.69 -2.68 -6.80
C ILE A 88 10.06 -3.37 -6.86
N MET A 89 10.50 -3.99 -5.76
CA MET A 89 11.78 -4.69 -5.72
C MET A 89 11.80 -5.94 -6.62
N SER A 90 10.69 -6.67 -6.72
CA SER A 90 10.61 -7.94 -7.46
C SER A 90 10.28 -7.75 -8.95
N PHE A 91 9.49 -6.72 -9.28
CA PHE A 91 8.94 -6.44 -10.61
C PHE A 91 8.95 -4.93 -10.92
N PRO A 92 10.12 -4.27 -10.93
CA PRO A 92 10.24 -2.81 -11.05
C PRO A 92 9.59 -2.25 -12.33
N GLN A 93 9.51 -3.04 -13.40
CA GLN A 93 8.97 -2.62 -14.70
C GLN A 93 7.47 -2.27 -14.70
N PHE A 94 6.72 -2.56 -13.64
CA PHE A 94 5.30 -2.22 -13.54
C PHE A 94 4.99 -1.20 -12.43
N GLN A 95 6.01 -0.55 -11.87
CA GLN A 95 5.88 0.35 -10.72
C GLN A 95 4.80 1.43 -10.89
N ASP A 96 4.58 1.91 -12.12
CA ASP A 96 3.62 2.99 -12.43
C ASP A 96 2.17 2.58 -12.18
N LYS A 97 1.91 1.27 -12.06
CA LYS A 97 0.59 0.71 -11.80
C LYS A 97 0.35 0.39 -10.32
N TYR A 98 1.36 0.55 -9.47
CA TYR A 98 1.32 0.06 -8.09
C TYR A 98 0.85 1.14 -7.13
N PHE A 99 -0.25 0.86 -6.46
CA PHE A 99 -0.78 1.72 -5.42
C PHE A 99 -1.25 0.91 -4.23
N THR A 100 -1.17 1.44 -3.01
CA THR A 100 -2.01 0.92 -1.93
C THR A 100 -3.48 1.22 -2.21
N LEU A 101 -4.41 0.43 -1.67
CA LEU A 101 -5.85 0.72 -1.85
C LEU A 101 -6.20 2.12 -1.34
N LYS A 102 -5.72 2.47 -0.13
CA LYS A 102 -6.01 3.76 0.49
C LYS A 102 -5.39 4.93 -0.29
N GLU A 103 -4.12 4.85 -0.69
CA GLU A 103 -3.51 5.95 -1.47
C GLU A 103 -4.20 6.14 -2.82
N TYR A 104 -4.72 5.06 -3.42
CA TYR A 104 -5.38 5.15 -4.71
C TYR A 104 -6.73 5.85 -4.60
N VAL A 105 -7.48 5.68 -3.51
CA VAL A 105 -8.84 6.22 -3.38
C VAL A 105 -8.90 7.53 -2.60
N LEU A 106 -7.90 7.82 -1.78
CA LEU A 106 -7.83 9.05 -0.99
C LEU A 106 -7.13 10.15 -1.79
N GLU A 107 -7.89 11.14 -2.24
CA GLU A 107 -7.35 12.36 -2.87
C GLU A 107 -6.75 13.34 -1.84
N ALA A 108 -6.98 13.09 -0.54
CA ALA A 108 -6.72 14.01 0.57
C ALA A 108 -5.24 14.31 0.81
N ASP A 109 -4.33 13.46 0.32
CA ASP A 109 -2.92 13.57 0.67
C ASP A 109 -2.06 14.27 -0.36
N LYS A 110 -2.57 14.71 -1.52
CA LYS A 110 -1.73 15.46 -2.49
C LYS A 110 -0.99 16.60 -1.80
N GLU A 111 -1.66 17.34 -0.92
CA GLU A 111 -1.03 18.47 -0.23
C GLU A 111 0.03 18.05 0.80
N VAL A 112 -0.21 16.99 1.58
CA VAL A 112 0.77 16.46 2.56
C VAL A 112 1.96 15.82 1.82
N TRP A 113 1.69 15.11 0.73
CA TRP A 113 2.70 14.47 -0.12
C TRP A 113 3.58 15.50 -0.83
N GLU A 114 2.99 16.57 -1.38
CA GLU A 114 3.77 17.67 -1.98
C GLU A 114 4.59 18.42 -0.92
N LYS A 115 4.04 18.63 0.29
CA LYS A 115 4.81 19.18 1.43
C LYS A 115 5.97 18.26 1.82
N LEU A 116 5.76 16.95 1.82
CA LEU A 116 6.78 15.96 2.15
C LEU A 116 7.88 15.89 1.07
N LYS A 117 7.51 15.85 -0.23
CA LYS A 117 8.46 15.95 -1.36
C LYS A 117 9.33 17.18 -1.22
N LYS A 118 8.71 18.33 -0.98
CA LYS A 118 9.42 19.59 -0.80
C LYS A 118 10.37 19.52 0.40
N ALA A 119 9.91 19.00 1.54
CA ALA A 119 10.74 18.87 2.74
C ALA A 119 11.97 17.97 2.51
N TYR A 120 11.83 16.86 1.77
CA TYR A 120 12.96 16.01 1.40
C TYR A 120 13.91 16.69 0.40
N ALA A 121 13.38 17.39 -0.61
CA ALA A 121 14.20 18.13 -1.56
C ALA A 121 15.02 19.23 -0.85
N ASP A 122 14.38 20.00 0.04
CA ASP A 122 15.03 21.02 0.86
C ASP A 122 16.11 20.40 1.78
N TYR A 123 15.82 19.23 2.39
CA TYR A 123 16.78 18.49 3.21
C TYR A 123 18.01 18.04 2.42
N GLU A 124 17.82 17.47 1.23
CA GLU A 124 18.91 17.01 0.37
C GLU A 124 19.78 18.17 -0.14
N GLU A 125 19.15 19.29 -0.52
CA GLU A 125 19.86 20.49 -0.93
C GLU A 125 20.75 21.03 0.20
N LYS A 126 20.17 21.21 1.40
CA LYS A 126 20.93 21.66 2.59
C LYS A 126 22.07 20.70 2.92
N ARG A 127 21.82 19.38 2.87
CA ARG A 127 22.83 18.35 3.10
C ARG A 127 23.97 18.45 2.10
N SER A 128 23.66 18.59 0.81
CA SER A 128 24.64 18.70 -0.27
C SER A 128 25.53 19.94 -0.10
N ILE A 129 24.91 21.11 0.17
CA ILE A 129 25.63 22.36 0.44
C ILE A 129 26.52 22.23 1.68
N PHE A 130 26.03 21.59 2.75
CA PHE A 130 26.80 21.40 3.97
C PHE A 130 28.02 20.51 3.74
N ILE A 131 27.85 19.39 3.04
CA ILE A 131 28.94 18.48 2.66
C ILE A 131 29.97 19.25 1.83
N GLN A 132 29.56 19.93 0.76
CA GLN A 132 30.48 20.65 -0.13
C GLN A 132 31.34 21.69 0.62
N LYS A 133 30.75 22.40 1.59
CA LYS A 133 31.45 23.42 2.39
C LYS A 133 32.44 22.84 3.40
N HIS A 134 32.24 21.61 3.86
CA HIS A 134 32.95 21.05 5.02
C HIS A 134 33.72 19.75 4.76
N GLN A 135 33.50 19.08 3.62
CA GLN A 135 34.10 17.79 3.27
C GLN A 135 35.64 17.82 3.24
N HIS A 136 36.24 18.98 2.96
CA HIS A 136 37.70 19.14 2.93
C HIS A 136 38.28 19.64 4.27
N LYS A 137 37.44 19.88 5.28
CA LYS A 137 37.82 20.51 6.55
C LYS A 137 37.59 19.63 7.77
N LEU A 138 36.85 18.53 7.63
CA LEU A 138 36.43 17.67 8.73
C LEU A 138 36.67 16.21 8.36
N ASP A 139 37.02 15.41 9.36
CA ASP A 139 36.97 13.95 9.26
C ASP A 139 35.53 13.47 9.03
N ASN A 140 35.37 12.34 8.36
CA ASN A 140 34.10 11.77 7.95
C ASN A 140 33.14 11.53 9.13
N SER A 141 33.66 11.10 10.29
CA SER A 141 32.83 10.85 11.48
C SER A 141 32.24 12.16 12.02
N LEU A 142 33.09 13.19 12.17
CA LEU A 142 32.70 14.49 12.69
C LEU A 142 31.81 15.26 11.70
N LEU A 143 32.05 15.09 10.39
CA LEU A 143 31.21 15.63 9.33
C LEU A 143 29.79 15.07 9.42
N ASN A 144 29.65 13.75 9.57
CA ASN A 144 28.34 13.09 9.70
C ASN A 144 27.59 13.56 10.96
N GLN A 145 28.29 13.68 12.10
CA GLN A 145 27.68 14.21 13.33
C GLN A 145 27.17 15.64 13.12
N ARG A 146 27.97 16.52 12.51
CA ARG A 146 27.57 17.91 12.26
C ARG A 146 26.44 18.04 11.25
N ILE A 147 26.39 17.15 10.24
CA ILE A 147 25.25 17.09 9.31
C ILE A 147 23.97 16.72 10.06
N GLN A 148 24.03 15.73 10.96
CA GLN A 148 22.88 15.34 11.77
C GLN A 148 22.41 16.49 12.67
N GLU A 149 23.32 17.20 13.32
CA GLU A 149 23.00 18.39 14.13
C GLU A 149 22.40 19.50 13.26
N HIS A 150 22.99 19.77 12.09
CA HIS A 150 22.55 20.83 11.18
C HIS A 150 21.13 20.58 10.60
N LEU A 151 20.77 19.31 10.37
CA LEU A 151 19.52 18.92 9.75
C LEU A 151 18.51 18.33 10.74
N ALA A 152 18.76 18.46 12.05
CA ALA A 152 17.91 17.86 13.08
C ALA A 152 16.46 18.36 13.02
N GLU A 153 16.27 19.67 12.86
CA GLU A 153 14.93 20.29 12.75
C GLU A 153 14.21 19.86 11.47
N ASP A 154 14.92 19.79 10.34
CA ASP A 154 14.37 19.32 9.07
C ASP A 154 13.89 17.86 9.20
N MET A 155 14.67 17.01 9.89
CA MET A 155 14.30 15.62 10.15
C MET A 155 13.06 15.51 11.06
N VAL A 156 12.93 16.36 12.08
CA VAL A 156 11.74 16.41 12.95
C VAL A 156 10.50 16.82 12.16
N ASN A 157 10.63 17.82 11.29
CA ASN A 157 9.54 18.25 10.42
C ASN A 157 9.11 17.16 9.45
N ILE A 158 10.07 16.47 8.81
CA ILE A 158 9.80 15.32 7.94
C ILE A 158 9.03 14.24 8.73
N ARG A 159 9.52 13.83 9.91
CA ARG A 159 8.83 12.83 10.75
C ARG A 159 7.43 13.24 11.16
N ARG A 160 7.20 14.53 11.42
CA ARG A 160 5.86 15.05 11.72
C ARG A 160 4.96 15.00 10.50
N LEU A 161 5.46 15.35 9.32
CA LEU A 161 4.71 15.23 8.06
C LEU A 161 4.40 13.76 7.75
N GLU A 162 5.35 12.86 7.98
CA GLU A 162 5.17 11.40 7.87
C GLU A 162 4.12 10.88 8.84
N ALA A 163 4.13 11.32 10.10
CA ALA A 163 3.14 10.93 11.10
C ALA A 163 1.72 11.46 10.79
N ASN A 164 1.62 12.53 10.00
CA ASN A 164 0.36 13.07 9.52
C ASN A 164 -0.09 12.42 8.20
N LEU A 165 0.73 11.59 7.55
CA LEU A 165 0.26 10.78 6.43
C LEU A 165 -0.79 9.81 6.97
N ILE A 166 -1.90 9.72 6.25
CA ILE A 166 -2.88 8.67 6.50
C ILE A 166 -2.16 7.33 6.43
N ASN A 167 -2.33 6.48 7.44
CA ASN A 167 -1.86 5.10 7.36
C ASN A 167 -2.56 4.43 6.17
N TYR A 168 -1.81 4.24 5.09
CA TYR A 168 -2.28 3.67 3.84
C TYR A 168 -2.46 2.15 3.87
N ASP A 169 -2.08 1.52 4.99
CA ASP A 169 -2.17 0.08 5.18
C ASP A 169 -3.57 -0.29 5.66
N ILE A 170 -4.14 -1.33 5.05
CA ILE A 170 -5.32 -2.03 5.52
C ILE A 170 -4.91 -2.94 6.69
N SER A 171 -5.69 -2.91 7.76
CA SER A 171 -5.48 -3.68 8.98
C SER A 171 -5.28 -5.17 8.67
N ASP A 172 -4.31 -5.82 9.31
CA ASP A 172 -4.04 -7.25 9.09
C ASP A 172 -4.84 -8.13 10.07
N PRO A 173 -5.81 -8.93 9.59
CA PRO A 173 -6.60 -9.79 10.47
C PRO A 173 -5.94 -11.15 10.75
N PHE A 174 -4.80 -11.46 10.12
CA PHE A 174 -4.20 -12.78 10.23
C PHE A 174 -3.87 -13.15 11.68
N GLY A 175 -4.28 -14.34 12.12
CA GLY A 175 -4.14 -14.79 13.53
C GLY A 175 -5.16 -14.21 14.51
N GLY A 176 -5.91 -13.16 14.13
CA GLY A 176 -6.94 -12.52 14.98
C GLY A 176 -8.24 -13.31 15.11
N ASP A 177 -9.18 -12.80 15.92
CA ASP A 177 -10.52 -13.37 16.10
C ASP A 177 -11.48 -13.00 14.95
N LEU A 178 -12.69 -13.54 14.95
CA LEU A 178 -13.67 -13.25 13.89
C LEU A 178 -14.00 -11.74 13.79
N ARG A 179 -14.03 -11.04 14.94
CA ARG A 179 -14.27 -9.60 15.00
C ARG A 179 -13.19 -8.81 14.28
N THR A 180 -11.93 -9.19 14.43
CA THR A 180 -10.81 -8.56 13.70
C THR A 180 -10.98 -8.69 12.17
N TYR A 181 -11.45 -9.85 11.70
CA TYR A 181 -11.78 -10.06 10.28
C TYR A 181 -12.97 -9.20 9.85
N GLN A 182 -13.98 -9.04 10.71
CA GLN A 182 -15.14 -8.21 10.45
C GLN A 182 -14.76 -6.72 10.34
N ASP A 183 -13.97 -6.22 11.29
CA ASP A 183 -13.47 -4.85 11.30
C ASP A 183 -12.61 -4.57 10.06
N THR A 184 -11.79 -5.54 9.64
CA THR A 184 -11.01 -5.45 8.40
C THR A 184 -11.91 -5.43 7.16
N LEU A 185 -12.95 -6.27 7.13
CA LEU A 185 -13.91 -6.30 6.03
C LEU A 185 -14.66 -4.97 5.92
N ASP A 186 -15.06 -4.38 7.04
CA ASP A 186 -15.75 -3.09 7.09
C ASP A 186 -14.82 -1.94 6.68
N GLU A 187 -13.55 -2.00 7.07
CA GLU A 187 -12.51 -1.09 6.57
C GLU A 187 -12.39 -1.19 5.04
N LEU A 188 -12.22 -2.39 4.50
CA LEU A 188 -12.15 -2.62 3.06
C LEU A 188 -13.39 -2.11 2.35
N ASP A 189 -14.57 -2.42 2.88
CA ASP A 189 -15.87 -2.05 2.30
C ASP A 189 -15.99 -0.53 2.11
N LYS A 190 -15.56 0.25 3.11
CA LYS A 190 -15.49 1.72 3.04
C LYS A 190 -14.60 2.20 1.89
N TYR A 191 -13.41 1.64 1.73
CA TYR A 191 -12.48 2.08 0.68
C TYR A 191 -12.86 1.56 -0.70
N ILE A 192 -13.53 0.41 -0.81
CA ILE A 192 -14.13 -0.08 -2.06
C ILE A 192 -15.29 0.83 -2.49
N ASP A 193 -16.07 1.41 -1.58
CA ASP A 193 -17.08 2.40 -1.94
C ASP A 193 -16.45 3.70 -2.49
N LEU A 194 -15.31 4.13 -1.95
CA LEU A 194 -14.55 5.25 -2.50
C LEU A 194 -13.96 4.91 -3.86
N LEU A 195 -13.42 3.69 -4.03
CA LEU A 195 -12.94 3.18 -5.31
C LEU A 195 -14.06 3.24 -6.35
N ARG A 196 -15.25 2.71 -6.04
CA ARG A 196 -16.41 2.75 -6.94
C ARG A 196 -16.70 4.18 -7.41
N LYS A 197 -16.80 5.13 -6.47
CA LYS A 197 -17.04 6.54 -6.79
C LYS A 197 -15.96 7.13 -7.69
N LYS A 198 -14.70 6.73 -7.50
CA LYS A 198 -13.57 7.17 -8.32
C LYS A 198 -13.63 6.59 -9.74
N LEU A 199 -14.07 5.35 -9.91
CA LEU A 199 -14.14 4.69 -11.22
C LEU A 199 -15.35 5.13 -12.06
N THR A 200 -16.41 5.63 -11.43
CA THR A 200 -17.62 6.13 -12.10
C THR A 200 -17.58 7.60 -12.50
N LYS A 201 -16.50 8.32 -12.15
CA LYS A 201 -16.26 9.70 -12.56
C LYS A 201 -15.50 9.73 -13.88
#